data_AF-A0A0A9DEB8-F1
#
_entry.id   AF-A0A0A9DEB8-F1
#
_cell.length_a   1.000
_cell.length_b   1.000
_cell.length_c   1.000
_cell.angle_alpha   90.00
_cell.angle_beta   90.00
_cell.angle_gamma   90.00
#
_symmetry.space_group_name_H-M   'P 1'
#
loop_
_entity.id
_entity.type
_entity.pdbx_description
1 polymer ?
#
loop_
_entity_poly.entity_id
_entity_poly.type
_entity_poly.pdbx_seq_one_letter_code
_entity_poly.pdbx_strand_id
1 'polypeptide(L)' 'MKRRGKDSRFGVISMCIGSGMGAAAVFERGDAVDELTNARGILSHNWLSKDAMP' A
#
# COMPACT_ATOMS: atom_id res chain seq x y z
N MET A 1 6.55 -4.35 -8.19
CA MET A 1 7.62 -4.57 -9.20
C MET A 1 8.78 -3.60 -8.99
N LYS A 2 9.98 -4.07 -8.62
CA LYS A 2 11.07 -3.19 -8.12
C LYS A 2 11.67 -2.27 -9.18
N ARG A 3 12.02 -2.80 -10.35
CA ARG A 3 12.72 -2.09 -11.44
C ARG A 3 11.84 -1.12 -12.24
N ARG A 4 10.51 -1.26 -12.18
CA ARG A 4 9.55 -0.51 -13.02
C ARG A 4 9.05 0.79 -12.38
N GLY A 5 9.63 1.21 -11.24
CA GLY A 5 9.22 2.42 -10.55
C GLY A 5 7.88 2.30 -9.81
N LYS A 6 7.38 3.44 -9.32
CA LYS A 6 6.19 3.59 -8.43
C LYS A 6 4.87 3.37 -9.17
N ASP A 7 4.81 3.70 -10.45
CA ASP A 7 3.60 3.54 -11.28
C ASP A 7 3.25 2.06 -11.48
N SER A 8 4.24 1.17 -11.37
CA SER A 8 4.04 -0.28 -11.34
C SER A 8 3.74 -0.78 -9.92
N ARG A 9 2.67 -0.22 -9.34
CA ARG A 9 2.22 -0.41 -7.94
C ARG A 9 1.69 -1.83 -7.69
N PHE A 10 0.77 -2.29 -8.53
CA PHE A 10 0.14 -3.60 -8.39
C PHE A 10 0.63 -4.56 -9.46
N GLY A 11 0.80 -5.82 -9.08
CA GLY A 11 1.10 -6.92 -9.97
C GLY A 11 0.17 -8.09 -9.73
N VAL A 12 -0.15 -8.82 -10.79
CA VAL A 12 -0.89 -10.07 -10.70
C VAL A 12 -0.01 -11.18 -11.24
N ILE A 13 0.10 -12.26 -10.48
CA ILE A 13 0.60 -13.53 -10.98
C ILE A 13 -0.60 -14.42 -11.22
N SER A 14 -0.71 -14.99 -12.43
CA SER A 14 -1.75 -15.93 -12.79
C SER A 14 -1.13 -17.19 -13.34
N MET A 15 -1.71 -18.34 -13.00
CA MET A 15 -1.31 -19.62 -13.55
C MET A 15 -2.46 -20.60 -13.63
N CYS A 16 -2.35 -21.54 -14.55
CA CYS A 16 -3.23 -22.70 -14.61
C CYS A 16 -2.79 -23.74 -13.58
N ILE A 17 -3.77 -24.36 -12.93
CA ILE A 17 -3.60 -25.56 -12.11
C ILE A 17 -4.42 -26.66 -12.81
N GLY A 18 -3.82 -27.83 -13.04
CA GLY A 18 -4.37 -28.88 -13.91
C GLY A 18 -5.86 -29.21 -13.70
N SER A 19 -6.46 -29.87 -14.69
CA SER A 19 -7.90 -30.24 -14.70
C SER A 19 -8.88 -29.08 -14.86
N GLY A 20 -8.41 -27.93 -15.34
CA GLY A 20 -9.26 -26.79 -15.71
C GLY A 20 -9.42 -25.70 -14.63
N MET A 21 -8.58 -25.70 -13.60
CA MET A 21 -8.60 -24.66 -12.56
C MET A 21 -7.53 -23.59 -12.82
N GLY A 22 -7.73 -22.40 -12.25
CA GLY A 22 -6.77 -21.30 -12.31
C GLY A 22 -6.54 -20.72 -10.93
N ALA A 23 -5.32 -20.22 -10.69
CA ALA A 23 -4.98 -19.47 -9.50
C ALA A 23 -4.44 -18.09 -9.89
N ALA A 24 -4.76 -17.09 -9.07
CA ALA A 24 -4.24 -15.75 -9.20
C ALA A 24 -3.85 -15.20 -7.82
N ALA A 25 -2.74 -14.48 -7.76
CA ALA A 25 -2.30 -13.76 -6.59
C ALA A 25 -1.99 -12.31 -6.96
N VAL A 26 -2.53 -11.39 -6.18
CA VAL A 26 -2.28 -9.96 -6.33
C VAL A 26 -1.19 -9.56 -5.35
N PHE A 27 -0.20 -8.83 -5.85
CA PHE A 27 0.92 -8.32 -5.07
C PHE A 27 0.97 -6.80 -5.20
N GLU A 28 1.18 -6.13 -4.08
CA GLU A 28 1.60 -4.75 -4.06
C GLU A 28 3.13 -4.64 -4.05
N ARG A 29 3.68 -3.59 -4.65
CA ARG A 29 5.11 -3.30 -4.63
C ARG A 29 5.56 -2.97 -3.19
N GLY A 30 6.34 -3.85 -2.59
CA GLY A 30 6.99 -3.62 -1.29
C GLY A 30 8.00 -2.45 -1.28
N ASP A 31 8.25 -1.95 -0.08
CA ASP A 31 9.14 -0.87 0.40
C ASP A 31 8.59 0.54 0.58
N ALA A 32 8.04 1.24 -0.41
CA ALA A 32 7.98 2.71 -0.28
C ALA A 32 7.18 3.37 -1.40
N VAL A 33 5.87 3.16 -1.43
CA VAL A 33 4.98 3.92 -2.32
C VAL A 33 3.99 4.79 -1.57
N ASP A 34 3.61 4.41 -0.36
CA ASP A 34 3.31 5.39 0.66
C ASP A 34 4.61 5.64 1.44
N GLU A 35 4.93 6.90 1.74
CA GLU A 35 6.01 7.12 2.70
C GLU A 35 5.59 6.40 3.98
N LEU A 36 6.49 5.63 4.61
CA LEU A 36 6.34 5.36 6.04
C LEU A 36 6.29 6.74 6.67
N THR A 37 5.08 7.26 6.86
CA THR A 37 4.86 8.50 7.56
C THR A 37 5.29 8.14 8.96
N ASN A 38 6.55 8.43 9.27
CA ASN A 38 7.00 8.62 10.64
C ASN A 38 6.19 9.81 11.17
N ALA A 39 4.89 9.56 11.40
CA ALA A 39 3.96 10.41 12.09
C ALA A 39 4.52 10.47 13.51
N ARG A 40 5.50 11.35 13.69
CA ARG A 40 5.88 11.82 15.02
C ARG A 40 4.59 12.42 15.54
N GLY A 41 4.07 11.87 16.64
CA GLY A 41 2.89 12.41 17.31
C GLY A 41 3.08 13.91 17.43
N ILE A 42 2.18 14.68 16.84
CA ILE A 42 2.27 16.14 16.81
C ILE A 42 2.04 16.57 18.26
N LEU A 43 3.07 17.08 18.94
CA LEU A 43 2.97 17.50 20.34
C LEU A 43 1.92 18.61 20.57
N SER A 44 1.62 19.38 19.52
CA SER A 44 0.66 20.48 19.57
C SER A 44 -0.02 20.64 18.21
N HIS A 45 -1.30 20.30 18.14
CA HIS A 45 -2.12 20.42 16.93
C HIS A 45 -2.78 21.81 16.89
N ASN A 46 -2.00 22.87 16.67
CA ASN A 46 -2.46 24.27 16.73
C ASN A 46 -3.46 24.71 15.63
N TRP A 47 -3.89 23.79 14.76
CA TRP A 47 -4.69 24.08 13.57
C TRP A 47 -6.02 23.31 13.51
N LEU A 48 -6.41 22.63 14.59
CA LEU A 48 -7.67 21.88 14.61
C LEU A 48 -8.70 22.56 15.50
N SER A 49 -9.95 22.61 15.03
CA SER A 49 -11.07 23.07 15.85
C SER A 49 -11.19 22.21 17.10
N LYS A 50 -11.68 22.81 18.18
CA LYS A 50 -11.82 22.22 19.52
C LYS A 50 -12.69 20.96 19.57
N ASP A 51 -13.43 20.71 18.50
CA ASP A 51 -14.43 19.66 18.37
C ASP A 51 -13.87 18.34 17.80
N ALA A 52 -12.58 18.32 17.46
CA ALA A 52 -11.93 17.20 16.78
C ALA A 52 -11.09 16.28 17.70
N MET A 53 -11.22 16.42 19.02
CA MET A 53 -10.66 15.46 19.97
C MET A 53 -11.80 14.65 20.62
N PRO A 54 -11.68 13.31 20.72
CA PRO A 54 -12.64 12.47 21.43
C PRO A 54 -12.61 12.70 22.95
#